data_AF-A0A7X9IZW2-F1
#
_entry.id   AF-A0A7X9IZW2-F1
#
_cell.length_a   1.000
_cell.length_b   1.000
_cell.length_c   1.000
_cell.angle_alpha   90.00
_cell.angle_beta   90.00
_cell.angle_gamma   90.00
#
_symmetry.space_group_name_H-M   'P 1'
#
loop_
_entity.id
_entity.type
_entity.pdbx_description
1 polymer ?
#
loop_
_entity_poly.entity_id
_entity_poly.type
_entity_poly.pdbx_seq_one_letter_code
_entity_poly.pdbx_strand_id
1 'polypeptide(L)' 'MDRLPIDEHLPEIAARVAQAGALVLVAEPGAGKTTRVPRALLDGSGAAP' A
#
# COMPACT_ATOMS: atom_id res chain seq x y z
N MET A 1 -4.00 -1.13 -18.62
CA MET A 1 -4.06 -1.84 -17.32
C MET A 1 -4.87 -0.97 -16.40
N ASP A 2 -6.00 -1.47 -15.90
CA ASP A 2 -6.97 -0.65 -15.17
C ASP A 2 -6.42 -0.14 -13.84
N ARG A 3 -6.69 1.14 -13.58
CA ARG A 3 -6.41 1.80 -12.30
C ARG A 3 -7.36 1.25 -11.25
N LEU A 4 -6.83 0.82 -10.11
CA LEU A 4 -7.61 0.34 -8.98
C LEU A 4 -7.84 1.47 -7.97
N PRO A 5 -8.94 1.45 -7.21
CA PRO A 5 -9.22 2.45 -6.18
C PRO A 5 -8.07 2.66 -5.19
N ILE A 6 -7.30 1.62 -4.86
CA ILE A 6 -6.20 1.76 -3.90
C ILE A 6 -5.00 2.54 -4.45
N ASP A 7 -4.88 2.70 -5.77
CA ASP A 7 -3.67 3.24 -6.41
C ASP A 7 -3.40 4.69 -5.99
N GLU A 8 -4.44 5.49 -5.75
CA GLU A 8 -4.29 6.88 -5.28
C GLU A 8 -3.84 6.98 -3.82
N HIS A 9 -4.07 5.92 -3.03
CA HIS A 9 -3.76 5.89 -1.60
C HIS A 9 -2.39 5.26 -1.30
N LEU A 10 -1.75 4.59 -2.27
CA LEU A 10 -0.48 3.87 -2.05
C LEU A 10 0.65 4.73 -1.43
N PRO A 11 0.87 5.99 -1.84
CA PRO A 11 1.93 6.81 -1.23
C PRO A 11 1.67 7.10 0.25
N GLU A 12 0.41 7.38 0.61
CA GLU A 12 0.02 7.65 1.99
C GLU A 12 0.12 6.38 2.84
N ILE A 13 -0.35 5.24 2.32
CA ILE A 13 -0.27 3.94 2.98
C ILE A 13 1.19 3.61 3.31
N ALA A 14 2.10 3.76 2.35
CA ALA A 14 3.52 3.50 2.55
C ALA A 14 4.13 4.43 3.62
N ALA A 15 3.84 5.73 3.57
CA ALA A 15 4.33 6.68 4.56
C ALA A 15 3.81 6.38 5.98
N ARG A 16 2.54 6.00 6.11
CA ARG A 16 1.93 5.64 7.40
C ARG A 16 2.51 4.35 7.97
N VAL A 17 2.71 3.31 7.14
CA VAL A 17 3.38 2.08 7.58
C VAL A 17 4.82 2.37 8.01
N ALA A 18 5.57 3.16 7.24
CA ALA A 18 6.95 3.51 7.59
C ALA A 18 7.06 4.27 8.91
N GLN A 19 6.07 5.13 9.24
CA GLN A 19 6.06 5.90 10.48
C GLN A 19 5.53 5.11 11.69
N ALA A 20 4.50 4.30 11.52
CA ALA A 20 3.78 3.63 12.61
C ALA A 20 4.09 2.14 12.75
N GLY A 21 4.78 1.53 11.78
CA GLY A 21 5.07 0.09 11.70
C GLY A 21 3.88 -0.77 11.28
N ALA A 22 2.65 -0.32 11.49
CA ALA A 22 1.42 -1.01 11.10
C ALA A 22 0.27 -0.03 10.83
N LEU A 23 -0.70 -0.46 10.03
CA LEU A 23 -1.97 0.23 9.84
C LEU A 23 -3.09 -0.76 9.49
N VAL A 24 -4.33 -0.32 9.62
CA VAL A 24 -5.52 -1.09 9.21
C VAL A 24 -6.10 -0.47 7.95
N LEU A 25 -6.30 -1.29 6.91
CA LEU A 25 -6.97 -0.87 5.67
C LEU A 25 -8.37 -1.48 5.59
N VAL A 26 -9.34 -0.61 5.32
CA VAL A 26 -10.70 -0.99 4.92
C VAL A 26 -10.92 -0.51 3.51
N ALA A 27 -11.28 -1.43 2.61
CA ALA A 27 -11.60 -1.11 1.22
C ALA A 27 -12.57 -2.17 0.68
N GLU A 28 -13.37 -1.76 -0.31
CA GLU A 28 -14.31 -2.64 -1.00
C GLU A 28 -13.60 -3.88 -1.62
N PRO A 29 -14.31 -5.02 -1.78
CA PRO A 29 -13.80 -6.15 -2.54
C PRO A 29 -13.35 -5.73 -3.95
N GLY A 30 -12.20 -6.22 -4.40
CA GLY A 30 -11.65 -5.85 -5.71
C GLY A 30 -10.88 -4.52 -5.74
N ALA A 31 -10.81 -3.76 -4.65
CA ALA A 31 -10.09 -2.47 -4.61
C ALA A 31 -8.56 -2.58 -4.82
N GLY A 32 -7.99 -3.79 -4.80
CA GLY A 32 -6.55 -4.02 -4.97
C GLY A 32 -5.73 -4.10 -3.68
N LYS A 33 -6.38 -4.07 -2.50
CA LYS A 33 -5.72 -4.04 -1.18
C LYS A 33 -4.76 -5.21 -0.90
N THR A 34 -4.98 -6.39 -1.49
CA THR A 34 -4.12 -7.58 -1.26
C THR A 34 -3.02 -7.71 -2.32
N THR A 35 -3.12 -6.96 -3.42
CA THR A 35 -2.19 -7.09 -4.56
C THR A 35 -1.27 -5.88 -4.67
N ARG A 36 -1.83 -4.66 -4.67
CA ARG A 36 -1.06 -3.43 -4.87
C ARG A 36 -0.37 -2.96 -3.59
N VAL A 37 -1.04 -3.08 -2.43
CA VAL A 37 -0.47 -2.60 -1.16
C VAL A 37 0.79 -3.35 -0.75
N PRO A 38 0.81 -4.70 -0.68
CA PRO A 38 2.03 -5.40 -0.27
C PRO A 38 3.20 -5.09 -1.21
N ARG A 39 2.93 -4.97 -2.52
CA ARG A 39 3.94 -4.61 -3.50
C ARG A 39 4.47 -3.18 -3.32
N ALA A 40 3.61 -2.20 -3.13
CA ALA A 40 4.02 -0.82 -2.89
C ALA A 40 4.83 -0.68 -1.59
N LEU A 41 4.52 -1.49 -0.56
CA LEU A 41 5.31 -1.54 0.66
C LEU A 41 6.70 -2.13 0.41
N LEU A 42 6.83 -3.19 -0.38
CA LEU A 42 8.13 -3.76 -0.76
C LEU A 42 8.96 -2.81 -1.62
N ASP A 43 8.32 -2.15 -2.59
CA ASP A 43 9.00 -1.22 -3.52
C ASP A 43 9.37 0.11 -2.83
N GLY A 44 8.58 0.55 -1.84
CA GLY A 44 8.78 1.78 -1.07
C GLY A 44 9.65 1.61 0.18
N SER A 45 9.72 0.40 0.73
CA SER A 45 10.77 0.03 1.67
C SER A 45 12.06 -0.17 0.88
N GLY A 46 12.83 0.89 0.70
CA GLY A 46 14.27 0.72 0.53
C GLY A 46 14.78 0.03 1.79
N ALA A 47 14.65 -1.29 1.85
CA ALA A 47 15.32 -2.11 2.84
C ALA A 47 16.81 -1.83 2.63
N ALA A 48 17.41 -1.09 3.56
CA ALA A 48 18.85 -1.12 3.72
C ALA A 48 19.25 -2.60 3.89
N PRO A 49 20.33 -3.06 3.23
CA PRO A 49 20.85 -4.40 3.45
C PRO A 49 21.21 -4.64 4.91
#